data_AF-A0A0G0NS23-F1
#
_entry.id   AF-A0A0G0NS23-F1
#
_cell.length_a   1.000
_cell.length_b   1.000
_cell.length_c   1.000
_cell.angle_alpha   90.00
_cell.angle_beta   90.00
_cell.angle_gamma   90.00
#
_symmetry.space_group_name_H-M   'P 1'
#
loop_
_entity.id
_entity.type
_entity.pdbx_description
1 polymer ?
#
loop_
_entity_poly.entity_id
_entity_poly.type
_entity_poly.pdbx_seq_one_letter_code
_entity_poly.pdbx_strand_id
1 'polypeptide(L)'
;MWPFALLVFFSAFLLFQVQPLISKFILPWFGGSASVWLVAMLFFQIFLLLGYLYSFIVNHFKFKTQKYIHLILILLTIFTLPIIPSLSMRPTDSTFPVLKIILLLTLTVGLPYFVLATTGPLLQAWYVRKYP
;
A
#
# COMPACT_ATOMS: atom_id res chain seq x y z
N MET A 1 -21.20 -10.80 -9.15
CA MET A 1 -21.30 -9.64 -8.24
C MET A 1 -20.55 -9.90 -6.93
N TRP A 2 -20.96 -10.89 -6.12
CA TRP A 2 -20.30 -11.27 -4.86
C TRP A 2 -18.76 -11.38 -4.85
N PRO A 3 -18.08 -12.05 -5.81
CA PRO A 3 -16.63 -12.17 -5.76
C PRO A 3 -15.90 -10.82 -5.91
N PHE A 4 -16.43 -9.91 -6.73
CA PHE A 4 -15.86 -8.56 -6.86
C PHE A 4 -16.05 -7.76 -5.56
N ALA A 5 -17.25 -7.82 -4.98
CA ALA A 5 -17.55 -7.12 -3.73
C ALA A 5 -16.67 -7.61 -2.58
N LEU A 6 -16.51 -8.93 -2.43
CA LEU A 6 -15.63 -9.51 -1.41
C LEU A 6 -14.17 -9.09 -1.61
N LEU A 7 -13.65 -9.16 -2.83
CA LEU A 7 -12.26 -8.77 -3.10
C LEU A 7 -12.01 -7.29 -2.84
N VAL A 8 -12.94 -6.41 -3.26
CA VAL A 8 -12.86 -4.97 -2.97
C VAL A 8 -12.94 -4.71 -1.47
N PHE A 9 -13.84 -5.40 -0.77
CA PHE A 9 -13.98 -5.30 0.69
C PHE A 9 -12.68 -5.71 1.39
N PHE A 10 -12.13 -6.89 1.10
CA PHE A 10 -10.89 -7.35 1.72
C PHE A 10 -9.69 -6.48 1.38
N SER A 11 -9.59 -6.01 0.13
CA SER A 11 -8.56 -5.07 -0.29
C SER A 11 -8.64 -3.76 0.51
N ALA A 12 -9.82 -3.15 0.63
CA ALA A 12 -10.02 -1.94 1.41
C ALA A 12 -9.77 -2.18 2.90
N PHE A 13 -10.31 -3.26 3.46
CA PHE A 13 -10.11 -3.65 4.86
C PHE A 13 -8.62 -3.77 5.18
N LEU A 14 -7.85 -4.51 4.38
CA LEU A 14 -6.41 -4.65 4.57
C LEU A 14 -5.68 -3.31 4.40
N LEU A 15 -6.06 -2.50 3.41
CA LEU A 15 -5.47 -1.18 3.19
C LEU A 15 -5.62 -0.28 4.42
N PHE A 16 -6.82 -0.22 4.99
CA PHE A 16 -7.10 0.58 6.17
C PHE A 16 -6.53 -0.03 7.46
N GLN A 17 -6.40 -1.35 7.57
CA GLN A 17 -5.79 -2.01 8.73
C GLN A 17 -4.26 -1.85 8.78
N VAL A 18 -3.60 -1.83 7.62
CA VAL A 18 -2.14 -1.71 7.54
C VAL A 18 -1.65 -0.39 8.11
N GLN A 19 -2.36 0.72 7.88
CA GLN A 19 -1.96 2.04 8.36
C GLN A 19 -1.78 2.11 9.90
N PRO A 20 -2.81 1.82 10.74
CA PRO A 20 -2.67 1.85 12.19
C PRO A 20 -1.73 0.77 12.72
N LEU A 21 -1.68 -0.41 12.08
CA LEU A 21 -0.76 -1.49 12.47
C LEU A 21 0.69 -1.01 12.38
N ILE A 22 1.10 -0.51 11.22
CA ILE A 22 2.47 -0.06 10.98
C ILE A 22 2.80 1.17 11.81
N SER A 23 1.88 2.14 11.93
CA SER A 23 2.07 3.28 12.82
C SER A 23 2.38 2.83 14.24
N LYS A 24 1.63 1.87 14.80
CA LYS A 24 1.87 1.34 16.15
C LYS A 24 3.26 0.70 16.30
N PHE A 25 3.79 0.03 15.27
CA PHE A 25 5.13 -0.57 15.31
C PHE A 25 6.27 0.45 15.28
N ILE A 26 6.12 1.54 14.53
CA ILE A 26 7.19 2.54 14.38
C ILE A 26 7.20 3.58 15.50
N LEU A 27 6.06 3.83 16.16
CA LEU A 27 5.96 4.83 17.24
C LEU A 27 7.01 4.64 18.36
N PRO A 28 7.26 3.42 18.88
CA PRO A 28 8.29 3.19 19.90
C PRO A 28 9.72 3.52 19.45
N TRP A 29 9.98 3.54 18.13
CA TRP A 29 11.33 3.77 17.58
C TRP A 29 11.60 5.24 17.29
N PHE A 30 10.59 5.97 16.81
CA PHE A 30 10.73 7.38 16.42
C PHE A 30 10.13 8.36 17.45
N GLY A 31 9.46 7.84 18.49
CA GLY A 31 8.75 8.61 19.51
C GLY A 31 7.26 8.74 19.21
N GLY A 32 6.46 8.94 20.27
CA GLY A 32 5.01 9.13 20.17
C GLY A 32 4.57 10.54 19.78
N SER A 33 5.43 11.33 19.10
CA SER A 33 5.10 12.70 18.72
C SER A 33 4.10 12.73 17.55
N ALA A 34 3.28 13.79 17.51
CA ALA A 34 2.34 14.02 16.41
C ALA A 34 3.02 14.05 15.03
N SER A 35 4.29 14.46 14.97
CA SER A 35 5.08 14.50 13.73
C SER A 35 5.29 13.13 13.08
N VAL A 36 5.52 12.07 13.86
CA VAL A 36 5.71 10.69 13.33
C VAL A 36 4.42 10.22 12.65
N TRP A 37 3.29 10.48 13.29
CA TRP A 37 1.98 10.13 12.74
C TRP A 37 1.69 10.89 11.44
N LEU A 38 1.96 12.20 11.41
CA LEU A 38 1.76 13.02 10.20
C LEU A 38 2.61 12.54 9.01
N VAL A 39 3.88 12.19 9.23
CA VAL A 39 4.75 11.68 8.16
C VAL A 39 4.26 10.31 7.66
N ALA A 40 3.86 9.42 8.57
CA ALA A 40 3.30 8.12 8.19
C ALA A 40 1.99 8.28 7.40
N MET A 41 1.08 9.15 7.85
CA MET A 41 -0.15 9.47 7.12
C MET A 41 0.14 10.04 5.73
N LEU A 42 1.06 11.01 5.62
CA LEU A 42 1.44 11.58 4.34
C LEU A 42 1.96 10.50 3.37
N PHE A 43 2.82 9.60 3.85
CA PHE A 43 3.30 8.46 3.07
C PHE A 43 2.15 7.60 2.53
N PHE A 44 1.21 7.21 3.40
CA PHE A 44 0.07 6.38 3.00
C PHE A 44 -0.87 7.11 2.02
N GLN A 45 -1.07 8.41 2.18
CA GLN A 45 -1.89 9.20 1.25
C GLN A 45 -1.22 9.31 -0.13
N ILE A 46 0.09 9.54 -0.18
CA ILE A 46 0.85 9.58 -1.45
C ILE A 46 0.76 8.22 -2.14
N PHE A 47 0.99 7.12 -1.43
CA PHE A 47 0.92 5.78 -2.03
C PHE A 47 -0.50 5.40 -2.47
N LEU A 48 -1.53 5.87 -1.75
CA LEU A 48 -2.93 5.70 -2.16
C LEU A 48 -3.18 6.42 -3.49
N LEU A 49 -2.75 7.68 -3.59
CA LEU A 49 -2.85 8.48 -4.80
C LEU A 49 -2.10 7.83 -5.97
N LEU A 50 -0.88 7.35 -5.74
CA LEU A 50 -0.10 6.62 -6.74
C LEU A 50 -0.82 5.35 -7.20
N GLY A 51 -1.46 4.61 -6.27
CA GLY A 51 -2.26 3.44 -6.61
C GLY A 51 -3.44 3.78 -7.52
N TYR A 52 -4.11 4.90 -7.27
CA TYR A 52 -5.22 5.38 -8.10
C TYR A 52 -4.73 5.84 -9.47
N LEU A 53 -3.62 6.57 -9.52
CA LEU A 53 -2.98 6.98 -10.77
C LEU A 53 -2.56 5.77 -11.60
N TYR A 54 -1.96 4.76 -10.98
CA TYR A 54 -1.63 3.50 -11.62
C TYR A 54 -2.89 2.84 -12.19
N SER A 55 -3.96 2.70 -11.40
CA SER A 55 -5.19 2.06 -11.87
C SER A 55 -5.84 2.85 -13.01
N PHE A 56 -5.81 4.18 -12.96
CA PHE A 56 -6.26 5.05 -14.04
C PHE A 56 -5.47 4.80 -15.33
N ILE A 57 -4.13 4.82 -15.27
CA ILE A 57 -3.26 4.58 -16.44
C ILE A 57 -3.49 3.16 -16.98
N VAL A 58 -3.47 2.15 -16.11
CA VAL A 58 -3.61 0.74 -16.50
C VAL A 58 -4.94 0.47 -17.18
N ASN A 59 -6.00 1.16 -16.75
CA ASN A 59 -7.34 1.00 -17.33
C ASN A 59 -7.41 1.40 -18.83
N HIS A 60 -6.43 2.15 -19.35
CA HIS A 60 -6.36 2.49 -20.78
C HIS A 60 -5.86 1.34 -21.66
N PHE A 61 -5.22 0.31 -21.09
CA PHE A 61 -4.75 -0.84 -21.86
C PHE A 61 -5.83 -1.89 -22.10
N LYS A 62 -5.55 -2.86 -22.98
CA LYS A 62 -6.41 -4.04 -23.19
C LYS A 62 -6.46 -4.90 -21.92
N PHE A 63 -7.60 -5.54 -21.66
CA PHE A 63 -7.84 -6.36 -20.46
C PHE A 63 -6.74 -7.41 -20.19
N LYS A 64 -6.24 -8.09 -21.23
CA LYS A 64 -5.13 -9.07 -21.10
C LYS A 64 -3.88 -8.43 -20.49
N THR A 65 -3.51 -7.24 -20.96
CA THR A 65 -2.35 -6.48 -20.46
C THR A 65 -2.57 -6.06 -19.01
N GLN A 66 -3.75 -5.54 -18.67
CA GLN A 66 -4.08 -5.15 -17.29
C GLN A 66 -3.93 -6.33 -16.31
N LYS A 67 -4.43 -7.51 -16.70
CA LYS A 67 -4.32 -8.75 -15.92
C LYS A 67 -2.85 -9.11 -15.66
N TYR A 68 -2.00 -9.11 -16.69
CA TYR A 68 -0.59 -9.49 -16.52
C TYR A 68 0.19 -8.49 -15.69
N ILE A 69 0.03 -7.18 -15.93
CA ILE A 69 0.73 -6.14 -15.15
C ILE A 69 0.35 -6.27 -13.67
N HIS A 70 -0.95 -6.35 -13.37
CA HIS A 70 -1.39 -6.44 -11.97
C HIS A 70 -0.99 -7.79 -11.32
N LEU A 71 -1.02 -8.90 -12.06
CA LEU A 71 -0.57 -10.19 -11.55
C LEU A 71 0.93 -10.18 -11.21
N ILE A 72 1.77 -9.61 -12.09
CA ILE A 72 3.21 -9.45 -11.82
C ILE A 72 3.41 -8.59 -10.58
N LEU A 73 2.66 -7.48 -10.45
CA LEU A 73 2.74 -6.60 -9.29
C LEU A 73 2.37 -7.32 -7.98
N ILE A 74 1.33 -8.16 -7.99
CA ILE A 74 0.96 -9.01 -6.85
C ILE A 74 2.08 -10.01 -6.53
N LEU A 75 2.65 -10.67 -7.54
CA LEU A 75 3.75 -11.62 -7.34
C LEU A 75 5.00 -10.95 -6.75
N LEU A 76 5.33 -9.74 -7.21
CA LEU A 76 6.44 -8.96 -6.65
C LEU A 76 6.23 -8.61 -5.18
N THR A 77 4.97 -8.42 -4.77
CA THR A 77 4.63 -8.13 -3.37
C THR A 77 4.99 -9.28 -2.42
N ILE A 78 4.93 -10.52 -2.91
CA ILE A 78 5.28 -11.71 -2.10
C ILE A 78 6.74 -11.63 -1.62
N PHE A 79 7.64 -11.09 -2.44
CA PHE A 79 9.05 -10.92 -2.08
C PHE A 79 9.31 -9.81 -1.04
N THR A 80 8.31 -8.97 -0.76
CA THR A 80 8.40 -7.90 0.25
C THR A 80 7.83 -8.30 1.61
N LEU A 81 7.34 -9.53 1.75
CA LEU A 81 6.89 -10.06 3.03
C LEU A 81 8.09 -10.56 3.87
N PRO A 82 8.09 -10.36 5.20
CA PRO A 82 7.01 -9.80 6.02
C PRO A 82 6.99 -8.26 6.05
N ILE A 83 5.79 -7.66 6.15
CA ILE A 83 5.62 -6.20 6.21
C ILE A 83 6.02 -5.57 7.55
N ILE A 84 6.28 -6.40 8.57
CA ILE A 84 6.64 -5.93 9.90
C ILE A 84 8.14 -5.59 9.88
N PRO A 85 8.53 -4.35 10.21
CA PRO A 85 9.94 -3.97 10.22
C PRO A 85 10.69 -4.80 11.27
N SER A 86 11.84 -5.36 10.90
CA SER A 86 12.68 -6.13 11.82
C SER A 86 13.38 -5.20 12.81
N LEU A 87 13.75 -5.73 13.99
CA LEU A 87 14.46 -4.96 15.01
C LEU A 87 15.80 -4.39 14.53
N SER A 88 16.43 -5.01 13.53
CA SER A 88 17.68 -4.53 12.91
C SER A 88 17.49 -3.25 12.09
N MET A 89 16.25 -2.90 11.72
CA MET A 89 15.92 -1.66 11.01
C MET A 89 15.65 -0.49 11.97
N ARG A 90 15.74 -0.72 13.28
CA ARG A 90 15.57 0.34 14.27
C ARG A 90 16.65 1.41 14.05
N PRO A 91 16.29 2.69 13.94
CA PRO A 91 17.26 3.76 13.79
C PRO A 91 18.19 3.83 15.01
N THR A 92 19.49 3.88 14.76
CA THR A 92 20.54 3.96 15.79
C THR A 92 20.70 5.36 16.37
N ASP A 93 20.31 6.38 15.60
CA ASP A 93 20.36 7.79 15.98
C ASP A 93 19.09 8.54 15.50
N SER A 94 18.85 9.72 16.10
CA SER A 94 17.68 10.56 15.82
C SER A 94 17.87 11.53 14.66
N THR A 95 18.97 11.44 13.92
CA THR A 95 19.26 12.34 12.79
C THR A 95 18.29 12.08 11.63
N PHE A 96 17.70 13.14 11.06
CA PHE A 96 16.73 13.09 9.95
C PHE A 96 15.56 12.09 10.13
N PRO A 97 14.72 12.25 11.17
CA PRO A 97 13.68 11.27 11.51
C PRO A 97 12.63 11.08 10.40
N VAL A 98 12.27 12.15 9.70
CA VAL A 98 11.29 12.12 8.59
C VAL A 98 11.75 11.19 7.47
N LEU A 99 13.00 11.34 7.02
CA LEU A 99 13.56 10.55 5.92
C LEU A 99 13.64 9.07 6.30
N LYS A 100 14.04 8.77 7.54
CA LYS A 100 14.12 7.40 8.05
C LYS A 100 12.75 6.72 8.13
N ILE A 101 11.70 7.45 8.54
CA ILE A 101 10.33 6.94 8.51
C ILE A 101 9.92 6.60 7.08
N ILE A 102 10.12 7.53 6.13
CA ILE A 102 9.75 7.31 4.72
C ILE A 102 10.51 6.09 4.15
N LEU A 103 11.82 5.98 4.42
CA LEU A 103 12.63 4.86 3.96
C LEU A 103 12.16 3.53 4.56
N LEU A 104 11.93 3.49 5.88
CA LEU A 104 11.44 2.30 6.57
C LEU A 104 10.10 1.84 6.00
N LEU A 105 9.14 2.77 5.83
CA LEU A 105 7.83 2.47 5.28
C LEU A 105 7.92 1.99 3.83
N THR A 106 8.77 2.63 3.01
CA THR A 106 8.98 2.25 1.60
C THR A 106 9.51 0.83 1.49
N LEU A 107 10.52 0.46 2.29
CA LEU A 107 11.18 -0.84 2.24
C LEU A 107 10.32 -1.98 2.80
N THR A 108 9.38 -1.69 3.69
CA THR A 108 8.60 -2.73 4.41
C THR A 108 7.18 -2.87 3.89
N VAL A 109 6.47 -1.76 3.74
CA VAL A 109 5.02 -1.77 3.47
C VAL A 109 4.64 -1.03 2.18
N GLY A 110 5.59 -0.32 1.56
CA GLY A 110 5.34 0.48 0.37
C GLY A 110 4.69 -0.32 -0.77
N LEU A 111 5.34 -1.39 -1.23
CA LEU A 111 4.80 -2.22 -2.31
C LEU A 111 3.48 -2.93 -1.92
N PRO A 112 3.37 -3.62 -0.77
CA PRO A 112 2.10 -4.23 -0.34
C PRO A 112 0.94 -3.24 -0.27
N TYR A 113 1.16 -2.07 0.34
CA TYR A 113 0.14 -1.05 0.46
C TYR A 113 -0.25 -0.46 -0.91
N PHE A 114 0.73 -0.22 -1.78
CA PHE A 114 0.48 0.20 -3.16
C PHE A 114 -0.40 -0.81 -3.91
N VAL A 115 -0.11 -2.10 -3.82
CA VAL A 115 -0.92 -3.14 -4.48
C VAL A 115 -2.36 -3.12 -3.96
N LEU A 116 -2.56 -3.08 -2.65
CA LEU A 116 -3.89 -2.97 -2.06
C LEU A 116 -4.64 -1.72 -2.57
N ALA A 117 -3.96 -0.58 -2.71
CA ALA A 117 -4.54 0.66 -3.23
C ALA A 117 -4.96 0.56 -4.71
N THR A 118 -4.28 -0.27 -5.50
CA THR A 118 -4.61 -0.47 -6.92
C THR A 118 -5.79 -1.44 -7.12
N THR A 119 -5.93 -2.45 -6.25
CA THR A 119 -6.88 -3.57 -6.44
C THR A 119 -8.35 -3.11 -6.44
N GLY A 120 -8.77 -2.25 -5.50
CA GLY A 120 -10.14 -1.76 -5.42
C GLY A 120 -10.62 -1.07 -6.71
N PRO A 121 -9.97 0.03 -7.14
CA PRO A 121 -10.35 0.76 -8.35
C PRO A 121 -10.29 -0.11 -9.63
N LEU A 122 -9.28 -0.98 -9.75
CA LEU A 122 -9.12 -1.83 -10.93
C LEU A 122 -10.23 -2.88 -11.02
N LEU A 123 -10.58 -3.52 -9.90
CA LEU A 123 -11.70 -4.46 -9.85
C LEU A 123 -13.04 -3.78 -10.12
N GLN A 124 -13.26 -2.57 -9.61
CA GLN A 124 -14.45 -1.78 -9.90
C GLN A 124 -14.55 -1.44 -11.39
N ALA A 125 -13.45 -1.03 -12.03
CA ALA A 125 -13.43 -0.77 -13.47
C ALA A 125 -13.71 -2.03 -14.31
N TRP A 126 -13.18 -3.18 -13.91
CA TRP A 126 -13.46 -4.47 -14.57
C TRP A 126 -14.90 -4.92 -14.37
N TYR A 127 -15.47 -4.64 -13.20
CA TYR A 127 -16.86 -4.95 -12.89
C TYR A 127 -17.82 -4.21 -13.84
N VAL A 128 -17.66 -2.89 -13.98
CA VAL A 128 -18.49 -2.07 -14.87
C VAL A 128 -18.34 -2.51 -16.34
N ARG A 129 -17.14 -2.86 -16.79
CA ARG A 129 -16.93 -3.37 -18.17
C ARG A 129 -17.58 -4.73 -18.41
N LYS A 130 -17.66 -5.58 -17.39
CA LYS A 130 -18.24 -6.93 -17.49
C LYS A 130 -19.77 -6.93 -17.37
N TYR A 131 -20.32 -5.97 -16.62
CA TYR A 131 -21.75 -5.80 -16.36
C TYR A 131 -22.15 -4.35 -16.70
N PRO A 132 -22.26 -4.00 -17.99
CA PRO A 132 -22.64 -2.65 -18.42
C PRO A 132 -24.08 -2.29 -18.05
#